data_AF-A0A4Q5E6L2-F1
#
_entry.id   AF-A0A4Q5E6L2-F1
#
_cell.length_a   1.000
_cell.length_b   1.000
_cell.length_c   1.000
_cell.angle_alpha   90.00
_cell.angle_beta   90.00
_cell.angle_gamma   90.00
#
_symmetry.space_group_name_H-M   'P 1'
#
loop_
_entity.id
_entity.type
_entity.pdbx_description
1 polymer ?
#
loop_
_entity_poly.entity_id
_entity_poly.type
_entity_poly.pdbx_seq_one_letter_code
_entity_poly.pdbx_strand_id
1 'polypeptide(L)'
;MEEKRNNKEIKVRLHHIDRGNCTEVWEVQVEDGKPARYLGRDDGFGPKEWYTLCDAPYGYCERDCHVKEDITLVICDKAWNEVLRDGMDRERFPESFPSLDEACNDAWSKLVNGLPHVTRCGFREWITKQSFLPLNQTEALNWSDCYYEEETSEVLSRFTWIGEEYAIYRVTQRHTKCDARWYEYYAGKTKRREHEGYVRFFAYEFRDRHISDILRTLGRRCDDISNAVVETRYSKDGPAMSYFMDDFIGYDLSYEQVCDVKEPRLRKAQEDYNEANAYYYKLKENEESIRGIEAVLLLMRRQIHPKVTLK
;
A
#
# COMPACT_ATOMS: atom_id res chain seq x y z
N MET A 1 -23.92 -35.63 45.06
CA MET A 1 -24.82 -35.93 43.93
C MET A 1 -24.28 -35.13 42.77
N GLU A 2 -23.56 -35.76 41.85
CA GLU A 2 -23.22 -35.13 40.57
C GLU A 2 -24.50 -35.11 39.72
N GLU A 3 -25.10 -33.93 39.56
CA GLU A 3 -26.12 -33.75 38.53
C GLU A 3 -25.45 -34.02 37.18
N LYS A 4 -25.93 -35.04 36.46
CA LYS A 4 -25.59 -35.22 35.05
C LYS A 4 -26.08 -33.99 34.28
N ARG A 5 -25.22 -32.98 34.12
CA ARG A 5 -25.42 -31.89 33.15
C ARG A 5 -25.62 -32.53 31.78
N ASN A 6 -26.86 -32.50 31.28
CA ASN A 6 -27.20 -33.05 29.99
C ASN A 6 -26.74 -32.04 28.93
N ASN A 7 -25.46 -32.12 28.56
CA ASN A 7 -24.82 -31.12 27.69
C ASN A 7 -25.50 -31.11 26.33
N LYS A 8 -26.08 -29.97 25.95
CA LYS A 8 -26.71 -29.79 24.65
C LYS A 8 -25.65 -29.35 23.65
N GLU A 9 -25.60 -30.02 22.50
CA GLU A 9 -24.70 -29.65 21.41
C GLU A 9 -25.44 -28.81 20.37
N ILE A 10 -24.82 -27.72 19.93
CA ILE A 10 -25.28 -26.95 18.76
C ILE A 10 -24.13 -26.79 17.77
N LYS A 11 -24.43 -26.97 16.49
CA LYS A 11 -23.47 -26.75 15.41
C LYS A 11 -23.50 -25.29 14.99
N VAL A 12 -22.32 -24.71 14.80
CA VAL A 12 -22.16 -23.33 14.34
C VAL A 12 -21.08 -23.24 13.27
N ARG A 13 -21.24 -22.33 12.30
CA ARG A 13 -20.22 -22.02 11.30
C ARG A 13 -20.03 -20.51 11.19
N LEU A 14 -18.83 -20.07 10.84
CA LEU A 14 -18.57 -18.64 10.68
C LEU A 14 -19.36 -18.11 9.48
N HIS A 15 -20.21 -17.11 9.73
CA HIS A 15 -20.90 -16.39 8.68
C HIS A 15 -20.01 -15.27 8.12
N HIS A 16 -19.54 -14.38 9.01
CA HIS A 16 -18.61 -13.31 8.68
C HIS A 16 -17.97 -12.73 9.94
N ILE A 17 -16.98 -11.87 9.77
CA ILE A 17 -16.39 -11.07 10.85
C ILE A 17 -16.80 -9.62 10.60
N ASP A 18 -17.57 -9.06 11.53
CA ASP A 18 -17.90 -7.64 11.55
C ASP A 18 -16.78 -6.88 12.25
N ARG A 19 -15.93 -6.24 11.45
CA ARG A 19 -14.80 -5.44 11.92
C ARG A 19 -15.21 -4.12 12.54
N GLY A 20 -16.39 -3.60 12.21
CA GLY A 20 -16.90 -2.37 12.82
C GLY A 20 -17.21 -2.58 14.30
N ASN A 21 -17.73 -3.77 14.62
CA ASN A 21 -18.12 -4.17 15.97
C ASN A 21 -17.16 -5.17 16.64
N CYS A 22 -15.99 -5.43 16.03
CA CYS A 22 -14.99 -6.38 16.53
C CYS A 22 -15.58 -7.76 16.91
N THR A 23 -16.50 -8.27 16.08
CA THR A 23 -17.33 -9.45 16.40
C THR A 23 -17.27 -10.47 15.28
N GLU A 24 -16.96 -11.72 15.63
CA GLU A 24 -17.18 -12.89 14.79
C GLU A 24 -18.67 -13.28 14.87
N VAL A 25 -19.36 -13.27 13.72
CA VAL A 25 -20.78 -13.66 13.64
C VAL A 25 -20.88 -15.09 13.14
N TRP A 26 -21.47 -15.95 13.95
CA TRP A 26 -21.57 -17.40 13.74
C TRP A 26 -23.02 -17.81 13.50
N GLU A 27 -23.29 -18.50 12.40
CA GLU A 27 -24.60 -19.05 12.06
C GLU A 27 -24.81 -20.38 12.80
N VAL A 28 -25.96 -20.54 13.45
CA VAL A 28 -26.35 -21.78 14.13
C VAL A 28 -27.10 -22.68 13.16
N GLN A 29 -26.77 -23.97 13.14
CA GLN A 29 -27.53 -24.96 12.38
C GLN A 29 -28.92 -25.14 13.02
N VAL A 30 -29.96 -24.88 12.25
CA VAL A 30 -31.36 -25.06 12.65
C VAL A 30 -32.05 -26.07 11.75
N GLU A 31 -33.13 -26.65 12.25
CA GLU A 31 -34.02 -27.50 11.44
C GLU A 31 -34.70 -26.70 10.33
N ASP A 32 -35.01 -27.36 9.21
CA ASP A 32 -35.70 -26.74 8.09
C ASP A 32 -37.02 -26.06 8.53
N GLY A 33 -37.20 -24.81 8.10
CA GLY A 33 -38.37 -23.99 8.43
C GLY A 33 -38.31 -23.29 9.80
N LYS A 34 -37.24 -23.48 10.59
CA LYS A 34 -36.98 -22.67 11.78
C LYS A 34 -36.30 -21.35 11.40
N PRO A 35 -36.52 -20.27 12.17
CA PRO A 35 -35.81 -19.02 11.94
C PRO A 35 -34.31 -19.21 12.13
N ALA A 36 -33.52 -18.57 11.26
CA ALA A 36 -32.07 -18.52 11.40
C ALA A 36 -31.69 -17.90 12.75
N ARG A 37 -30.58 -18.37 13.32
CA ARG A 37 -30.05 -17.88 14.59
C ARG A 37 -28.56 -17.66 14.45
N TYR A 38 -28.08 -16.64 15.15
CA TYR A 38 -26.68 -16.26 15.11
C TYR A 38 -26.15 -16.04 16.52
N LEU A 39 -24.88 -16.37 16.70
CA LEU A 39 -24.11 -16.09 17.89
C LEU A 39 -22.98 -15.13 17.54
N GLY A 40 -22.56 -14.34 18.52
CA GLY A 40 -21.37 -13.52 18.43
C GLY A 40 -20.28 -14.07 19.33
N ARG A 41 -19.03 -13.85 18.90
CA ARG A 41 -17.83 -14.04 19.70
C ARG A 41 -16.88 -12.88 19.45
N ASP A 42 -16.20 -12.39 20.48
CA ASP A 42 -15.23 -11.30 20.33
C ASP A 42 -14.06 -11.74 19.44
N ASP A 43 -13.65 -10.87 18.51
CA ASP A 43 -12.67 -11.18 17.46
C ASP A 43 -11.19 -11.11 17.90
N GLY A 44 -10.93 -11.04 19.20
CA GLY A 44 -9.58 -11.10 19.79
C GLY A 44 -9.15 -9.90 20.63
N PHE A 45 -10.00 -8.88 20.79
CA PHE A 45 -9.72 -7.72 21.67
C PHE A 45 -10.41 -7.80 23.05
N GLY A 46 -11.12 -8.89 23.34
CA GLY A 46 -11.85 -9.10 24.59
C GLY A 46 -11.87 -10.58 25.02
N PRO A 47 -12.52 -10.89 26.15
CA PRO A 47 -12.78 -12.28 26.56
C PRO A 47 -13.47 -13.04 25.42
N LYS A 48 -13.01 -14.26 25.11
CA LYS A 48 -13.56 -15.11 24.02
C LYS A 48 -14.90 -15.73 24.39
N GLU A 49 -15.83 -14.88 24.81
CA GLU A 49 -17.15 -15.23 25.27
C GLU A 49 -18.12 -15.30 24.11
N TRP A 50 -19.11 -16.15 24.27
CA TRP A 50 -20.16 -16.41 23.31
C TRP A 50 -21.46 -15.77 23.77
N TYR A 51 -22.14 -15.09 22.86
CA TYR A 51 -23.39 -14.39 23.13
C TYR A 51 -24.40 -14.58 21.99
N THR A 52 -25.69 -14.47 22.31
CA THR A 52 -26.74 -14.30 21.31
C THR A 52 -26.69 -12.89 20.74
N LEU A 53 -27.12 -12.75 19.49
CA LEU A 53 -27.13 -11.46 18.78
C LEU A 53 -28.55 -11.01 18.48
N CYS A 54 -28.83 -9.72 18.73
CA CYS A 54 -30.01 -9.03 18.21
C CYS A 54 -29.78 -8.58 16.77
N ASP A 55 -30.83 -8.67 15.94
CA ASP A 55 -30.86 -8.18 14.56
C ASP A 55 -29.73 -8.70 13.63
N ALA A 56 -29.12 -9.82 14.01
CA ALA A 56 -28.15 -10.52 13.18
C ALA A 56 -28.82 -11.17 11.93
N PRO A 57 -28.09 -11.32 10.81
CA PRO A 57 -26.63 -11.17 10.70
C PRO A 57 -26.16 -9.82 10.15
N TYR A 58 -27.07 -8.90 9.79
CA TYR A 58 -26.70 -7.65 9.07
C TYR A 58 -27.16 -6.36 9.77
N GLY A 59 -27.84 -6.45 10.91
CA GLY A 59 -28.13 -5.30 11.77
C GLY A 59 -26.92 -4.91 12.62
N TYR A 60 -27.16 -4.19 13.71
CA TYR A 60 -26.10 -3.78 14.63
C TYR A 60 -25.43 -4.95 15.37
N CYS A 61 -26.00 -6.15 15.30
CA CYS A 61 -25.48 -7.36 15.94
C CYS A 61 -25.16 -7.09 17.42
N GLU A 62 -26.08 -6.44 18.12
CA GLU A 62 -25.91 -6.11 19.53
C GLU A 62 -25.90 -7.38 20.37
N ARG A 63 -25.06 -7.39 21.40
CA ARG A 63 -24.99 -8.50 22.35
C ARG A 63 -26.29 -8.52 23.16
N ASP A 64 -26.97 -9.67 23.16
CA ASP A 64 -28.19 -9.87 23.92
C ASP A 64 -27.90 -10.59 25.24
N CYS A 65 -27.61 -11.90 25.17
CA CYS A 65 -27.39 -12.74 26.34
C CYS A 65 -26.18 -13.64 26.16
N HIS A 66 -25.47 -13.98 27.25
CA HIS A 66 -24.43 -14.99 27.20
C HIS A 66 -25.01 -16.37 26.83
N VAL A 67 -24.25 -17.12 26.04
CA VAL A 67 -24.54 -18.54 25.81
C VAL A 67 -24.36 -19.29 27.13
N LYS A 68 -25.25 -20.24 27.41
CA LYS A 68 -25.20 -21.00 28.67
C LYS A 68 -24.01 -21.96 28.70
N GLU A 69 -23.44 -22.17 29.89
CA GLU A 69 -22.30 -23.07 30.13
C GLU A 69 -22.59 -24.54 29.78
N ASP A 70 -23.84 -24.99 29.88
CA ASP A 70 -24.25 -26.37 29.57
C ASP A 70 -24.34 -26.65 28.06
N ILE A 71 -24.08 -25.64 27.21
CA ILE A 71 -24.08 -25.77 25.76
C ILE A 71 -22.65 -26.00 25.26
N THR A 72 -22.48 -27.04 24.45
CA THR A 72 -21.26 -27.29 23.67
C THR A 72 -21.47 -26.81 22.25
N LEU A 73 -20.56 -25.94 21.79
CA LEU A 73 -20.55 -25.41 20.43
C LEU A 73 -19.65 -26.31 19.58
N VAL A 74 -20.24 -26.94 18.57
CA VAL A 74 -19.53 -27.70 17.56
C VAL A 74 -19.20 -26.74 16.42
N ILE A 75 -17.94 -26.35 16.33
CA ILE A 75 -17.46 -25.38 15.35
C ILE A 75 -17.22 -26.11 14.03
N CYS A 76 -17.87 -25.63 12.97
CA CYS A 76 -17.90 -26.26 11.67
C CYS A 76 -17.25 -25.40 10.57
N ASP A 77 -16.81 -26.08 9.52
CA ASP A 77 -16.45 -25.45 8.25
C ASP A 77 -17.69 -24.96 7.48
N LYS A 78 -17.49 -24.37 6.29
CA LYS A 78 -18.60 -23.90 5.44
C LYS A 78 -19.58 -24.99 5.02
N ALA A 79 -19.13 -26.24 4.97
CA ALA A 79 -19.91 -27.42 4.58
C ALA A 79 -20.56 -28.13 5.79
N TRP A 80 -20.54 -27.52 6.98
CA TRP A 80 -21.09 -28.07 8.23
C TRP A 80 -20.36 -29.33 8.75
N ASN A 81 -19.12 -29.56 8.31
CA ASN A 81 -18.26 -30.58 8.90
C ASN A 81 -17.65 -30.06 10.19
N GLU A 82 -17.61 -30.90 11.22
CA GLU A 82 -16.99 -30.56 12.51
C GLU A 82 -15.48 -30.36 12.35
N VAL A 83 -14.98 -29.24 12.87
CA VAL A 83 -13.56 -28.88 12.89
C VAL A 83 -13.01 -28.96 14.31
N LEU A 84 -13.72 -28.35 15.27
CA LEU A 84 -13.35 -28.34 16.69
C LEU A 84 -14.58 -28.06 17.57
N ARG A 85 -14.41 -28.04 18.89
CA ARG A 85 -15.46 -27.74 19.85
C ARG A 85 -15.03 -26.63 20.82
N ASP A 86 -15.98 -25.82 21.26
CA ASP A 86 -15.79 -24.74 22.23
C ASP A 86 -17.05 -24.58 23.11
N GLY A 87 -17.00 -23.72 24.12
CA GLY A 87 -18.14 -23.41 24.97
C GLY A 87 -17.80 -22.40 26.06
N MET A 88 -18.82 -22.02 26.84
CA MET A 88 -18.68 -21.07 27.94
C MET A 88 -18.19 -21.71 29.24
N ASP A 89 -18.33 -23.03 29.38
CA ASP A 89 -17.77 -23.78 30.51
C ASP A 89 -16.23 -23.86 30.40
N ARG A 90 -15.53 -23.02 31.18
CA ARG A 90 -14.05 -22.95 31.19
C ARG A 90 -13.38 -24.07 31.98
N GLU A 91 -14.11 -24.90 32.70
CA GLU A 91 -13.54 -26.15 33.22
C GLU A 91 -13.43 -27.19 32.10
N ARG A 92 -14.40 -27.22 31.18
CA ARG A 92 -14.42 -28.13 30.02
C ARG A 92 -13.68 -27.61 28.80
N PHE A 93 -13.70 -26.30 28.59
CA PHE A 93 -12.99 -25.59 27.52
C PHE A 93 -12.08 -24.52 28.13
N PRO A 94 -10.97 -24.93 28.78
CA PRO A 94 -10.07 -24.00 29.47
C PRO A 94 -9.54 -22.89 28.57
N GLU A 95 -9.25 -23.22 27.32
CA GLU A 95 -8.82 -22.29 26.30
C GLU A 95 -9.75 -22.36 25.09
N SER A 96 -10.34 -21.22 24.72
CA SER A 96 -11.08 -21.08 23.47
C SER A 96 -10.11 -20.99 22.28
N PHE A 97 -10.51 -21.54 21.13
CA PHE A 97 -9.70 -21.50 19.91
C PHE A 97 -9.38 -20.07 19.48
N PRO A 98 -8.26 -19.83 18.77
CA PRO A 98 -7.85 -18.47 18.42
C PRO A 98 -8.85 -17.79 17.49
N SER A 99 -9.01 -16.47 17.62
CA SER A 99 -9.67 -15.67 16.59
C SER A 99 -8.83 -15.66 15.31
N LEU A 100 -9.41 -15.23 14.19
CA LEU A 100 -8.64 -15.08 12.94
C LEU A 100 -7.50 -14.08 13.13
N ASP A 101 -7.75 -13.03 13.89
CA ASP A 101 -6.78 -11.97 14.15
C ASP A 101 -5.59 -12.48 14.96
N GLU A 102 -5.84 -13.32 15.99
CA GLU A 102 -4.80 -14.01 16.75
C GLU A 102 -4.02 -15.02 15.90
N ALA A 103 -4.71 -15.81 15.08
CA ALA A 103 -4.07 -16.78 14.18
C ALA A 103 -3.16 -16.07 13.15
N CYS A 104 -3.62 -14.93 12.62
CA CYS A 104 -2.82 -14.06 11.76
C CYS A 104 -1.57 -13.52 12.48
N ASN A 105 -1.72 -13.05 13.73
CA ASN A 105 -0.60 -12.53 14.52
C ASN A 105 0.41 -13.62 14.89
N ASP A 106 -0.04 -14.81 15.27
CA ASP A 106 0.83 -15.96 15.55
C ASP A 106 1.64 -16.33 14.30
N ALA A 107 0.98 -16.47 13.15
CA ALA A 107 1.64 -16.74 11.87
C ALA A 107 2.66 -15.65 11.48
N TRP A 108 2.33 -14.38 11.69
CA TRP A 108 3.23 -13.25 11.43
C TRP A 108 4.44 -13.22 12.39
N SER A 109 4.22 -13.48 13.69
CA SER A 109 5.26 -13.44 14.73
C SER A 109 6.40 -14.41 14.47
N LYS A 110 6.10 -15.54 13.83
CA LYS A 110 7.06 -16.58 13.43
C LYS A 110 7.98 -16.12 12.30
N LEU A 111 7.59 -15.10 11.53
CA LEU A 111 8.32 -14.62 10.35
C LEU A 111 9.05 -13.30 10.62
N VAL A 112 8.44 -12.39 11.37
CA VAL A 112 8.88 -10.99 11.46
C VAL A 112 10.34 -10.83 11.90
N ASN A 113 10.83 -11.70 12.79
CA ASN A 113 12.22 -11.67 13.26
C ASN A 113 13.24 -11.99 12.16
N GLY A 114 12.83 -12.67 11.08
CA GLY A 114 13.66 -12.97 9.92
C GLY A 114 13.59 -11.93 8.81
N LEU A 115 12.72 -10.93 8.92
CA LEU A 115 12.51 -9.92 7.88
C LEU A 115 13.25 -8.61 8.25
N PRO A 116 14.29 -8.22 7.50
CA PRO A 116 15.03 -7.01 7.79
C PRO A 116 14.21 -5.76 7.42
N HIS A 117 14.28 -4.70 8.23
CA HIS A 117 13.73 -3.36 7.94
C HIS A 117 12.19 -3.24 7.87
N VAL A 118 11.46 -4.18 8.46
CA VAL A 118 10.00 -4.07 8.58
C VAL A 118 9.62 -2.99 9.59
N THR A 119 8.66 -2.12 9.23
CA THR A 119 8.19 -1.00 10.05
C THR A 119 6.71 -0.71 9.83
N ARG A 120 6.01 -0.23 10.87
CA ARG A 120 4.65 0.32 10.77
C ARG A 120 4.62 1.85 10.66
N CYS A 121 5.77 2.48 10.79
CA CYS A 121 5.91 3.92 10.93
C CYS A 121 6.72 4.50 9.77
N GLY A 122 6.55 5.80 9.51
CA GLY A 122 7.40 6.52 8.55
C GLY A 122 7.01 6.37 7.09
N PHE A 123 6.05 5.50 6.75
CA PHE A 123 5.67 5.24 5.36
C PHE A 123 5.13 6.49 4.67
N ARG A 124 4.17 7.19 5.30
CA ARG A 124 3.55 8.37 4.70
C ARG A 124 4.58 9.49 4.53
N GLU A 125 5.47 9.69 5.49
CA GLU A 125 6.57 10.65 5.37
C GLU A 125 7.55 10.25 4.25
N TRP A 126 7.87 8.96 4.14
CA TRP A 126 8.78 8.44 3.11
C TRP A 126 8.21 8.60 1.70
N ILE A 127 6.97 8.15 1.44
CA ILE A 127 6.39 8.16 0.09
C ILE A 127 6.08 9.58 -0.37
N THR A 128 5.66 10.47 0.53
CA THR A 128 5.43 11.89 0.19
C THR A 128 6.73 12.62 -0.15
N LYS A 129 7.87 12.27 0.48
CA LYS A 129 9.20 12.77 0.07
C LYS A 129 9.61 12.34 -1.34
N GLN A 130 9.00 11.28 -1.90
CA GLN A 130 9.24 10.86 -3.28
C GLN A 130 8.46 11.70 -4.30
N SER A 131 7.60 12.61 -3.86
CA SER A 131 6.89 13.52 -4.74
C SER A 131 7.86 14.55 -5.34
N PHE A 132 7.78 14.70 -6.66
CA PHE A 132 8.49 15.75 -7.39
C PHE A 132 7.78 17.11 -7.31
N LEU A 133 6.56 17.12 -6.76
CA LEU A 133 5.74 18.30 -6.60
C LEU A 133 5.44 18.55 -5.12
N PRO A 134 5.34 19.81 -4.72
CA PRO A 134 4.78 20.18 -3.42
C PRO A 134 3.35 19.67 -3.32
N LEU A 135 3.03 18.97 -2.24
CA LEU A 135 1.70 18.41 -2.03
C LEU A 135 0.99 19.19 -0.93
N ASN A 136 -0.24 19.62 -1.20
CA ASN A 136 -1.12 20.06 -0.12
C ASN A 136 -1.62 18.85 0.70
N GLN A 137 -2.36 19.12 1.78
CA GLN A 137 -2.80 18.05 2.68
C GLN A 137 -3.59 16.95 1.97
N THR A 138 -4.54 17.29 1.10
CA THR A 138 -5.38 16.30 0.39
C THR A 138 -4.57 15.55 -0.65
N GLU A 139 -3.68 16.25 -1.36
CA GLU A 139 -2.79 15.64 -2.34
C GLU A 139 -1.80 14.66 -1.69
N ALA A 140 -1.31 14.97 -0.49
CA ALA A 140 -0.45 14.07 0.27
C ALA A 140 -1.17 12.77 0.68
N LEU A 141 -2.46 12.85 1.04
CA LEU A 141 -3.29 11.66 1.31
C LEU A 141 -3.45 10.82 0.03
N ASN A 142 -3.85 11.45 -1.07
CA ASN A 142 -4.04 10.75 -2.35
C ASN A 142 -2.72 10.16 -2.88
N TRP A 143 -1.61 10.85 -2.66
CA TRP A 143 -0.29 10.37 -3.03
C TRP A 143 0.09 9.10 -2.28
N SER A 144 -0.11 9.06 -0.95
CA SER A 144 0.19 7.85 -0.19
C SER A 144 -0.83 6.72 -0.40
N ASP A 145 -2.10 7.04 -0.64
CA ASP A 145 -3.20 6.07 -0.48
C ASP A 145 -3.82 5.61 -1.82
N CYS A 146 -3.67 6.37 -2.91
CA CYS A 146 -4.40 6.14 -4.17
C CYS A 146 -3.52 5.91 -5.40
N TYR A 147 -2.26 6.37 -5.40
CA TYR A 147 -1.43 6.40 -6.61
C TYR A 147 -0.42 5.25 -6.68
N TYR A 148 -0.87 4.03 -6.45
CA TYR A 148 -0.03 2.84 -6.59
C TYR A 148 -0.81 1.62 -7.05
N GLU A 149 -0.07 0.62 -7.50
CA GLU A 149 -0.61 -0.65 -7.97
C GLU A 149 0.22 -1.82 -7.42
N GLU A 150 -0.45 -2.95 -7.23
CA GLU A 150 0.17 -4.22 -6.86
C GLU A 150 0.95 -4.73 -8.07
N GLU A 151 2.29 -4.80 -7.94
CA GLU A 151 3.18 -5.30 -8.99
C GLU A 151 3.30 -6.83 -8.89
N THR A 152 3.56 -7.36 -7.70
CA THR A 152 3.65 -8.80 -7.42
C THR A 152 3.17 -9.13 -6.01
N SER A 153 2.77 -10.39 -5.80
CA SER A 153 2.41 -10.92 -4.48
C SER A 153 3.04 -12.30 -4.27
N GLU A 154 3.73 -12.47 -3.15
CA GLU A 154 4.48 -13.68 -2.78
C GLU A 154 3.95 -14.26 -1.47
N VAL A 155 3.75 -15.58 -1.43
CA VAL A 155 3.38 -16.30 -0.19
C VAL A 155 4.63 -16.61 0.62
N LEU A 156 4.74 -16.03 1.81
CA LEU A 156 5.84 -16.28 2.75
C LEU A 156 5.59 -17.49 3.66
N SER A 157 4.34 -17.70 4.05
CA SER A 157 3.93 -18.79 4.94
C SER A 157 2.46 -19.11 4.77
N ARG A 158 2.05 -20.31 5.16
CA ARG A 158 0.67 -20.79 5.11
C ARG A 158 0.24 -21.26 6.50
N PHE A 159 -1.03 -21.06 6.81
CA PHE A 159 -1.65 -21.55 8.03
C PHE A 159 -3.12 -21.90 7.77
N THR A 160 -3.72 -22.70 8.65
CA THR A 160 -5.13 -23.06 8.56
C THR A 160 -5.86 -22.47 9.76
N TRP A 161 -7.02 -21.87 9.51
CA TRP A 161 -7.92 -21.38 10.56
C TRP A 161 -9.33 -21.87 10.26
N ILE A 162 -9.95 -22.57 11.22
CA ILE A 162 -11.30 -23.17 11.13
C ILE A 162 -11.58 -23.96 9.83
N GLY A 163 -10.58 -24.70 9.35
CA GLY A 163 -10.69 -25.52 8.14
C GLY A 163 -10.45 -24.79 6.82
N GLU A 164 -10.15 -23.49 6.87
CA GLU A 164 -9.84 -22.67 5.69
C GLU A 164 -8.34 -22.33 5.65
N GLU A 165 -7.76 -22.32 4.45
CA GLU A 165 -6.33 -22.05 4.24
C GLU A 165 -6.06 -20.55 4.04
N TYR A 166 -5.10 -20.04 4.80
CA TYR A 166 -4.62 -18.67 4.78
C TYR A 166 -3.12 -18.63 4.52
N ALA A 167 -2.63 -17.47 4.11
CA ALA A 167 -1.23 -17.20 3.91
C ALA A 167 -0.83 -15.82 4.41
N ILE A 168 0.44 -15.71 4.78
CA ILE A 168 1.14 -14.43 4.94
C ILE A 168 1.76 -14.07 3.60
N TYR A 169 1.47 -12.87 3.13
CA TYR A 169 1.89 -12.33 1.85
C TYR A 169 2.91 -11.21 2.02
N ARG A 170 3.90 -11.19 1.11
CA ARG A 170 4.67 -9.99 0.79
C ARG A 170 4.19 -9.46 -0.54
N VAL A 171 3.68 -8.23 -0.55
CA VAL A 171 3.10 -7.58 -1.71
C VAL A 171 4.02 -6.47 -2.13
N THR A 172 4.51 -6.52 -3.36
CA THR A 172 5.31 -5.43 -3.96
C THR A 172 4.36 -4.41 -4.53
N GLN A 173 4.43 -3.19 -4.01
CA GLN A 173 3.67 -2.05 -4.52
C GLN A 173 4.56 -1.15 -5.36
N ARG A 174 3.98 -0.54 -6.39
CA ARG A 174 4.64 0.45 -7.24
C ARG A 174 3.84 1.74 -7.31
N HIS A 175 4.46 2.87 -6.96
CA HIS A 175 3.84 4.18 -7.11
C HIS A 175 3.74 4.56 -8.59
N THR A 176 2.53 4.84 -9.06
CA THR A 176 2.23 5.11 -10.48
C THR A 176 2.76 6.45 -10.98
N LYS A 177 3.14 7.38 -10.08
CA LYS A 177 3.64 8.72 -10.46
C LYS A 177 5.16 8.90 -10.33
N CYS A 178 5.82 8.08 -9.52
CA CYS A 178 7.26 8.26 -9.25
C CYS A 178 8.06 6.96 -9.30
N ASP A 179 7.41 5.82 -9.59
CA ASP A 179 7.99 4.48 -9.63
C ASP A 179 8.68 4.05 -8.33
N ALA A 180 8.33 4.66 -7.19
CA ALA A 180 8.80 4.19 -5.89
C ALA A 180 8.22 2.79 -5.64
N ARG A 181 9.06 1.89 -5.12
CA ARG A 181 8.65 0.53 -4.77
C ARG A 181 8.83 0.30 -3.29
N TRP A 182 7.89 -0.41 -2.70
CA TRP A 182 7.94 -0.86 -1.32
C TRP A 182 7.24 -2.21 -1.21
N TYR A 183 7.40 -2.85 -0.06
CA TYR A 183 6.67 -4.06 0.28
C TYR A 183 5.63 -3.75 1.36
N GLU A 184 4.50 -4.41 1.25
CA GLU A 184 3.46 -4.48 2.27
C GLU A 184 3.25 -5.93 2.68
N TYR A 185 3.07 -6.13 3.98
CA TYR A 185 2.90 -7.46 4.56
C TYR A 185 1.46 -7.65 5.00
N TYR A 186 0.83 -8.71 4.50
CA TYR A 186 -0.58 -8.99 4.72
C TYR A 186 -0.84 -10.45 5.14
N ALA A 187 -1.98 -10.71 5.79
CA ALA A 187 -2.61 -12.03 5.83
C ALA A 187 -3.83 -12.06 4.91
N GLY A 188 -4.07 -13.18 4.24
CA GLY A 188 -5.25 -13.36 3.38
C GLY A 188 -5.52 -14.82 3.07
N LYS A 189 -6.68 -15.11 2.47
CA LYS A 189 -7.00 -16.47 1.98
C LYS A 189 -6.13 -16.83 0.79
N THR A 190 -5.72 -18.09 0.70
CA THR A 190 -4.90 -18.58 -0.41
C THR A 190 -5.61 -18.57 -1.76
N LYS A 191 -6.93 -18.80 -1.74
CA LYS A 191 -7.83 -18.74 -2.91
C LYS A 191 -8.69 -17.47 -2.85
N ARG A 192 -8.03 -16.32 -2.98
CA ARG A 192 -8.67 -15.00 -2.98
C ARG A 192 -9.52 -14.79 -4.25
N ARG A 193 -10.74 -14.28 -4.11
CA ARG A 193 -11.54 -13.83 -5.28
C ARG A 193 -11.01 -12.49 -5.79
N GLU A 194 -11.29 -12.15 -7.05
CA GLU A 194 -10.76 -10.95 -7.74
C GLU A 194 -11.04 -9.62 -7.01
N HIS A 195 -12.08 -9.56 -6.18
CA HIS A 195 -12.45 -8.37 -5.39
C HIS A 195 -12.36 -8.58 -3.88
N GLU A 196 -11.81 -9.70 -3.43
CA GLU A 196 -11.62 -9.97 -2.00
C GLU A 196 -10.30 -9.34 -1.55
N GLY A 197 -10.37 -8.43 -0.58
CA GLY A 197 -9.18 -7.80 0.00
C GLY A 197 -8.37 -8.75 0.88
N TYR A 198 -7.20 -8.29 1.31
CA TYR A 198 -6.47 -8.98 2.37
C TYR A 198 -7.23 -8.86 3.71
N VAL A 199 -7.04 -9.84 4.57
CA VAL A 199 -7.67 -9.91 5.89
C VAL A 199 -6.92 -9.00 6.86
N ARG A 200 -5.59 -8.98 6.87
CA ARG A 200 -4.88 -8.18 7.89
C ARG A 200 -3.66 -7.53 7.30
N PHE A 201 -3.46 -6.25 7.59
CA PHE A 201 -2.22 -5.55 7.31
C PHE A 201 -1.29 -5.62 8.54
N PHE A 202 -0.02 -5.92 8.31
CA PHE A 202 0.98 -5.99 9.37
C PHE A 202 1.93 -4.80 9.37
N ALA A 203 2.60 -4.55 8.24
CA ALA A 203 3.69 -3.59 8.18
C ALA A 203 4.12 -3.28 6.74
N TYR A 204 4.97 -2.27 6.61
CA TYR A 204 5.67 -1.90 5.41
C TYR A 204 7.14 -2.35 5.48
N GLU A 205 7.79 -2.51 4.34
CA GLU A 205 9.24 -2.43 4.18
C GLU A 205 9.53 -1.50 3.01
N PHE A 206 10.22 -0.41 3.29
CA PHE A 206 10.68 0.54 2.28
C PHE A 206 12.09 0.97 2.64
N ARG A 207 12.83 1.41 1.63
CA ARG A 207 14.16 1.96 1.82
C ARG A 207 14.19 3.32 1.15
N ASP A 208 14.91 4.26 1.76
CA ASP A 208 15.27 5.46 1.05
C ASP A 208 15.99 5.06 -0.24
N ARG A 209 15.56 5.65 -1.35
CA ARG A 209 16.28 5.46 -2.60
C ARG A 209 17.71 5.90 -2.34
N HIS A 210 18.67 5.02 -2.60
CA HIS A 210 20.06 5.41 -2.48
C HIS A 210 20.28 6.60 -3.43
N ILE A 211 21.13 7.56 -3.06
CA ILE A 211 21.39 8.72 -3.92
C ILE A 211 21.79 8.29 -5.33
N SER A 212 22.45 7.13 -5.48
CA SER A 212 22.75 6.55 -6.80
C SER A 212 21.54 6.01 -7.57
N ASP A 213 20.43 5.62 -6.93
CA ASP A 213 19.17 5.26 -7.62
C ASP A 213 18.43 6.51 -8.10
N ILE A 214 18.43 7.56 -7.29
CA ILE A 214 17.90 8.88 -7.66
C ILE A 214 18.75 9.44 -8.80
N LEU A 215 20.08 9.44 -8.67
CA LEU A 215 21.03 9.87 -9.70
C LEU A 215 21.07 8.94 -10.93
N ARG A 216 20.63 7.68 -10.84
CA ARG A 216 20.47 6.79 -12.02
C ARG A 216 19.09 6.93 -12.67
N THR A 217 18.09 7.40 -11.94
CA THR A 217 16.76 7.71 -12.49
C THR A 217 16.78 9.10 -13.13
N LEU A 218 17.33 10.07 -12.41
CA LEU A 218 17.74 11.37 -12.95
C LEU A 218 18.78 11.16 -14.03
N GLY A 219 19.83 10.36 -13.81
CA GLY A 219 20.85 10.02 -14.80
C GLY A 219 20.29 9.30 -16.01
N ARG A 220 19.32 8.39 -15.92
CA ARG A 220 18.64 7.86 -17.12
C ARG A 220 17.81 8.94 -17.82
N ARG A 221 17.08 9.76 -17.06
CA ARG A 221 16.37 10.93 -17.61
C ARG A 221 17.31 12.03 -18.15
N CYS A 222 18.55 12.08 -17.66
CA CYS A 222 19.56 13.10 -17.94
C CYS A 222 20.56 12.62 -18.99
N ASP A 223 20.84 11.32 -19.09
CA ASP A 223 21.58 10.65 -20.17
C ASP A 223 20.69 10.59 -21.42
N ASP A 224 19.36 10.59 -21.24
CA ASP A 224 18.39 10.93 -22.27
C ASP A 224 18.30 12.45 -22.56
N ILE A 225 18.97 13.32 -21.78
CA ILE A 225 19.03 14.78 -22.04
C ILE A 225 20.42 15.17 -22.59
N SER A 226 21.52 14.60 -22.12
CA SER A 226 22.87 14.91 -22.59
C SER A 226 23.21 14.23 -23.91
N ASN A 227 22.59 13.07 -24.23
CA ASN A 227 22.70 12.45 -25.56
C ASN A 227 21.62 12.93 -26.55
N ALA A 228 20.54 13.57 -26.08
CA ALA A 228 19.42 13.98 -26.92
C ALA A 228 19.25 15.49 -27.04
N VAL A 229 20.21 16.29 -26.54
CA VAL A 229 20.15 17.74 -26.71
C VAL A 229 20.87 18.20 -27.97
N VAL A 230 22.01 17.61 -28.38
CA VAL A 230 22.51 17.76 -29.76
C VAL A 230 23.09 16.47 -30.34
N GLU A 231 22.50 15.95 -31.41
CA GLU A 231 22.96 14.76 -32.13
C GLU A 231 23.69 15.16 -33.42
N THR A 232 24.89 14.62 -33.66
CA THR A 232 25.60 14.80 -34.93
C THR A 232 25.60 13.51 -35.74
N ARG A 233 24.95 13.54 -36.90
CA ARG A 233 24.77 12.43 -37.82
C ARG A 233 25.71 12.55 -39.02
N TYR A 234 26.35 11.46 -39.41
CA TYR A 234 27.34 11.46 -40.50
C TYR A 234 26.77 10.87 -41.79
N SER A 235 26.95 11.58 -42.90
CA SER A 235 26.74 11.05 -44.25
C SER A 235 28.03 10.32 -44.69
N LYS A 236 27.90 9.19 -45.39
CA LYS A 236 29.06 8.34 -45.78
C LYS A 236 30.13 9.09 -46.58
N ASP A 237 29.71 10.11 -47.34
CA ASP A 237 30.57 10.89 -48.24
C ASP A 237 30.24 12.39 -48.21
N GLY A 238 29.58 12.88 -47.15
CA GLY A 238 29.11 14.27 -47.04
C GLY A 238 29.29 14.87 -45.63
N PRO A 239 29.09 16.19 -45.47
CA PRO A 239 29.34 16.89 -44.21
C PRO A 239 28.45 16.37 -43.07
N ALA A 240 28.94 16.43 -41.84
CA ALA A 240 28.21 15.97 -40.66
C ALA A 240 27.05 16.94 -40.36
N MET A 241 25.90 16.40 -39.97
CA MET A 241 24.67 17.14 -39.70
C MET A 241 24.39 17.17 -38.20
N SER A 242 24.28 18.35 -37.61
CA SER A 242 23.99 18.56 -36.19
C SER A 242 22.51 18.92 -35.97
N TYR A 243 21.89 18.31 -34.98
CA TYR A 243 20.47 18.43 -34.61
C TYR A 243 20.35 18.76 -33.13
N PHE A 244 19.42 19.60 -32.67
CA PHE A 244 19.12 19.85 -31.26
C PHE A 244 17.72 19.32 -30.90
N MET A 245 17.60 18.36 -29.98
CA MET A 245 16.31 17.70 -29.65
C MET A 245 15.50 17.31 -30.90
N ASP A 246 16.17 16.62 -31.85
CA ASP A 246 15.67 16.19 -33.18
C ASP A 246 15.46 17.28 -34.25
N ASP A 247 15.60 18.57 -33.94
CA ASP A 247 15.53 19.66 -34.92
C ASP A 247 16.89 19.94 -35.59
N PHE A 248 16.95 20.02 -36.92
CA PHE A 248 18.22 20.28 -37.64
C PHE A 248 18.74 21.70 -37.38
N ILE A 249 19.98 21.83 -36.92
CA ILE A 249 20.58 23.12 -36.54
C ILE A 249 21.78 23.55 -37.40
N GLY A 250 22.41 22.64 -38.15
CA GLY A 250 23.47 23.00 -39.10
C GLY A 250 24.42 21.86 -39.46
N TYR A 251 25.42 22.15 -40.31
CA TYR A 251 26.46 21.18 -40.69
C TYR A 251 27.79 21.47 -39.99
N ASP A 252 28.52 20.42 -39.60
CA ASP A 252 29.88 20.42 -39.05
C ASP A 252 30.10 21.39 -37.87
N LEU A 253 29.09 21.53 -36.99
CA LEU A 253 29.16 22.42 -35.84
C LEU A 253 29.88 21.77 -34.66
N SER A 254 30.84 22.47 -34.06
CA SER A 254 31.48 22.06 -32.81
C SER A 254 30.62 22.41 -31.59
N TYR A 255 30.81 21.70 -30.47
CA TYR A 255 30.16 22.00 -29.19
C TYR A 255 30.32 23.48 -28.77
N GLU A 256 31.51 24.04 -28.99
CA GLU A 256 31.81 25.44 -28.67
C GLU A 256 31.08 26.42 -29.60
N GLN A 257 30.82 26.05 -30.86
CA GLN A 257 30.02 26.86 -31.79
C GLN A 257 28.52 26.82 -31.48
N VAL A 258 28.02 25.69 -30.96
CA VAL A 258 26.65 25.56 -30.45
C VAL A 258 26.42 26.40 -29.19
N CYS A 259 27.48 26.60 -28.40
CA CYS A 259 27.47 27.43 -27.20
C CYS A 259 27.94 28.88 -27.44
N ASP A 260 28.09 29.37 -28.67
CA ASP A 260 28.44 30.78 -28.96
C ASP A 260 27.19 31.64 -29.28
N VAL A 261 26.89 32.61 -28.40
CA VAL A 261 25.68 33.47 -28.40
C VAL A 261 25.57 34.37 -29.64
N LYS A 262 26.66 34.51 -30.40
CA LYS A 262 26.75 35.42 -31.55
C LYS A 262 26.01 34.90 -32.78
N GLU A 263 25.78 33.60 -32.92
CA GLU A 263 24.96 33.05 -34.02
C GLU A 263 23.46 33.12 -33.67
N PRO A 264 22.66 33.99 -34.33
CA PRO A 264 21.28 34.25 -33.91
C PRO A 264 20.37 33.02 -33.96
N ARG A 265 20.70 32.04 -34.79
CA ARG A 265 19.94 30.80 -35.00
C ARG A 265 20.09 29.76 -33.89
N LEU A 266 21.16 29.82 -33.06
CA LEU A 266 21.45 28.85 -31.99
C LEU A 266 21.09 29.37 -30.58
N ARG A 267 20.66 30.64 -30.49
CA ARG A 267 20.44 31.37 -29.24
C ARG A 267 19.38 30.73 -28.31
N LYS A 268 18.28 30.25 -28.88
CA LYS A 268 17.16 29.67 -28.11
C LYS A 268 17.55 28.35 -27.42
N ALA A 269 18.22 27.46 -28.16
CA ALA A 269 18.74 26.19 -27.66
C ALA A 269 19.71 26.36 -26.48
N GLN A 270 20.53 27.41 -26.54
CA GLN A 270 21.48 27.74 -25.48
C GLN A 270 20.81 28.37 -24.24
N GLU A 271 19.80 29.23 -24.43
CA GLU A 271 19.03 29.82 -23.33
C GLU A 271 18.33 28.72 -22.50
N ASP A 272 17.71 27.75 -23.18
CA ASP A 272 17.01 26.62 -22.55
C ASP A 272 18.00 25.71 -21.77
N TYR A 273 19.20 25.47 -22.30
CA TYR A 273 20.24 24.67 -21.63
C TYR A 273 20.80 25.37 -20.37
N ASN A 274 21.07 26.67 -20.46
CA ASN A 274 21.61 27.44 -19.34
C ASN A 274 20.60 27.57 -18.19
N GLU A 275 19.31 27.68 -18.49
CA GLU A 275 18.25 27.73 -17.48
C GLU A 275 18.16 26.40 -16.70
N ALA A 276 18.20 25.27 -17.39
CA ALA A 276 18.19 23.94 -16.78
C ALA A 276 19.44 23.68 -15.91
N ASN A 277 20.62 24.11 -16.39
CA ASN A 277 21.88 23.90 -15.67
C ASN A 277 21.99 24.81 -14.42
N ALA A 278 21.54 26.07 -14.51
CA ALA A 278 21.48 26.98 -13.37
C ALA A 278 20.49 26.50 -12.28
N TYR A 279 19.40 25.86 -12.69
CA TYR A 279 18.43 25.23 -11.78
C TYR A 279 19.03 24.05 -11.01
N TYR A 280 19.81 23.19 -11.68
CA TYR A 280 20.52 22.06 -11.06
C TYR A 280 21.50 22.50 -9.96
N TYR A 281 22.34 23.51 -10.22
CA TYR A 281 23.31 23.98 -9.23
C TYR A 281 22.68 24.75 -8.06
N LYS A 282 21.57 25.48 -8.30
CA LYS A 282 20.78 26.09 -7.21
C LYS A 282 20.16 25.09 -6.24
N LEU A 283 19.75 23.92 -6.75
CA LEU A 283 19.24 22.81 -5.94
C LEU A 283 20.37 22.14 -5.14
N LYS A 284 21.56 22.05 -5.73
CA LYS A 284 22.76 21.47 -5.10
C LYS A 284 23.34 22.33 -3.97
N GLU A 285 23.20 23.65 -4.03
CA GLU A 285 23.73 24.56 -2.99
C GLU A 285 22.81 24.75 -1.77
N ASN A 286 21.55 24.26 -1.82
CA ASN A 286 20.55 24.40 -0.74
C ASN A 286 20.16 23.04 -0.14
N GLU A 287 21.16 22.22 0.22
CA GLU A 287 21.00 20.83 0.68
C GLU A 287 20.20 20.62 1.98
N GLU A 288 19.79 21.65 2.73
CA GLU A 288 19.05 21.48 4.01
C GLU A 288 17.53 21.71 3.98
N SER A 289 16.91 22.24 2.91
CA SER A 289 15.49 22.63 2.99
C SER A 289 14.72 22.53 1.68
N ILE A 290 14.23 21.33 1.38
CA ILE A 290 13.30 21.03 0.26
C ILE A 290 11.94 21.75 0.40
N ARG A 291 11.71 22.58 1.44
CA ARG A 291 10.44 23.31 1.70
C ARG A 291 10.39 24.78 1.25
N GLY A 292 11.45 25.34 0.65
CA GLY A 292 11.47 26.77 0.26
C GLY A 292 11.02 27.10 -1.18
N ILE A 293 10.85 26.09 -2.04
CA ILE A 293 10.83 26.31 -3.50
C ILE A 293 9.58 27.02 -4.02
N GLU A 294 8.40 26.78 -3.46
CA GLU A 294 7.18 27.42 -3.96
C GLU A 294 7.06 28.90 -3.63
N ALA A 295 7.45 29.33 -2.43
CA ALA A 295 7.40 30.74 -2.06
C ALA A 295 8.32 31.60 -2.93
N VAL A 296 9.46 31.02 -3.35
CA VAL A 296 10.41 31.66 -4.26
C VAL A 296 9.88 31.67 -5.70
N LEU A 297 9.31 30.56 -6.19
CA LEU A 297 8.69 30.49 -7.52
C LEU A 297 7.52 31.47 -7.68
N LEU A 298 6.72 31.69 -6.64
CA LEU A 298 5.55 32.57 -6.65
C LEU A 298 5.94 34.06 -6.60
N LEU A 299 7.02 34.40 -5.89
CA LEU A 299 7.60 35.75 -5.87
C LEU A 299 8.23 36.11 -7.22
N MET A 300 8.88 35.14 -7.88
CA MET A 300 9.51 35.30 -9.19
C MET A 300 8.49 35.46 -10.33
N ARG A 301 7.38 34.69 -10.34
CA ARG A 301 6.32 34.84 -11.37
C ARG A 301 5.66 36.23 -11.37
N ARG A 302 5.52 36.88 -10.20
CA ARG A 302 4.99 38.26 -10.09
C ARG A 302 5.94 39.34 -10.61
N GLN A 303 7.24 39.04 -10.72
CA GLN A 303 8.25 39.99 -11.24
C GLN A 303 8.46 39.85 -12.75
N ILE A 304 8.09 38.70 -13.35
CA ILE A 304 8.34 38.39 -14.76
C ILE A 304 7.18 38.82 -15.69
N HIS A 305 5.97 39.10 -15.19
CA HIS A 305 4.91 39.73 -16.00
C HIS A 305 5.01 41.27 -15.93
N PRO A 306 5.33 41.98 -17.04
CA PRO A 306 5.13 43.42 -17.09
C PRO A 306 3.64 43.72 -17.15
N LYS A 307 3.20 44.76 -16.42
CA LYS A 307 1.91 45.42 -16.66
C LYS A 307 1.78 45.69 -18.17
N VAL A 308 0.86 44.99 -18.84
CA VAL A 308 0.39 45.40 -20.16
C VAL A 308 -0.46 46.64 -19.95
N THR A 309 0.17 47.80 -20.05
CA THR A 309 -0.55 49.05 -20.38
C THR A 309 -0.60 49.11 -21.90
N LEU A 310 -1.64 48.53 -22.49
CA LEU A 310 -2.08 48.92 -23.82
C LEU A 310 -2.62 50.35 -23.72
N LYS A 311 -2.13 51.24 -24.60
CA LYS A 311 -2.87 52.44 -24.97
C LYS A 311 -4.02 52.06 -25.89
#